data_AF-A0AAN5ZM67-F1
#
_entry.id   AF-A0AAN5ZM67-F1
#
_cell.length_a   1.000
_cell.length_b   1.000
_cell.length_c   1.000
_cell.angle_alpha   90.00
_cell.angle_beta   90.00
_cell.angle_gamma   90.00
#
_symmetry.space_group_name_H-M   'P 1'
#
loop_
_entity.id
_entity.type
_entity.pdbx_description
1 polymer ?
#
loop_
_entity_poly.entity_id
_entity_poly.type
_entity_poly.pdbx_seq_one_letter_code
_entity_poly.pdbx_strand_id
1 'polypeptide(L)' 'MSTEKVTLTAEWQQITTGNETVFIQSRAGNIALCDSQTAPDDSTPFIVVTEANICPPACIWVKEFFTPCELVVLRFGAS' A
#
# COMPACT_ATOMS: atom_id res chain seq x y z
N MET A 1 9.22 14.40 5.09
CA MET A 1 7.80 13.99 5.09
C MET A 1 7.20 14.43 3.76
N SER A 2 6.51 13.53 3.08
CA SER A 2 5.90 13.80 1.77
C SER A 2 4.53 13.12 1.67
N THR A 3 3.63 13.74 0.92
CA THR A 3 2.31 13.19 0.60
C THR A 3 2.20 13.04 -0.90
N GLU A 4 1.83 11.86 -1.38
CA GLU A 4 1.71 11.57 -2.81
C GLU A 4 0.41 10.82 -3.13
N LYS A 5 -0.11 11.03 -4.35
CA LYS A 5 -1.20 10.22 -4.90
C LYS A 5 -0.60 9.08 -5.70
N VAL A 6 -1.07 7.86 -5.46
CA VAL A 6 -0.72 6.68 -6.23
C VAL A 6 -1.95 6.22 -6.99
N THR A 7 -1.82 6.10 -8.31
CA THR A 7 -2.83 5.44 -9.14
C THR A 7 -2.63 3.94 -9.03
N LEU A 8 -3.62 3.26 -8.44
CA LEU A 8 -3.60 1.81 -8.34
C LEU A 8 -4.01 1.16 -9.66
N THR A 9 -3.44 -0.02 -9.91
CA THR A 9 -3.82 -0.91 -11.00
C THR A 9 -4.16 -2.29 -10.44
N ALA A 10 -4.59 -3.21 -11.31
CA ALA A 10 -4.77 -4.62 -10.96
C ALA A 10 -3.45 -5.34 -10.60
N GLU A 11 -2.30 -4.73 -10.89
CA GLU A 11 -0.97 -5.29 -10.60
C GLU A 11 -0.49 -4.86 -9.21
N TRP A 12 0.29 -5.71 -8.56
CA TRP A 12 0.90 -5.40 -7.28
C TRP A 12 1.94 -4.28 -7.40
N GLN A 13 1.76 -3.22 -6.60
CA GLN A 13 2.66 -2.08 -6.51
C GLN A 13 3.24 -1.98 -5.10
N GLN A 14 4.56 -1.91 -4.99
CA GLN A 14 5.24 -1.81 -3.70
C GLN A 14 5.12 -0.39 -3.14
N ILE A 15 4.67 -0.27 -1.89
CA ILE A 15 4.55 1.00 -1.18
C ILE A 15 5.76 1.27 -0.27
N THR A 16 6.28 0.24 0.40
CA THR A 16 7.47 0.36 1.26
C THR A 16 8.28 -0.94 1.24
N THR A 17 9.59 -0.81 1.46
CA THR A 17 10.55 -1.92 1.56
C THR A 17 10.84 -2.31 3.02
N GLY A 18 10.10 -1.76 3.98
CA GLY A 18 10.29 -2.03 5.42
C GLY A 18 11.26 -1.10 6.13
N ASN A 19 11.80 -0.08 5.45
CA ASN A 19 12.77 0.85 6.04
C ASN A 19 12.16 2.17 6.54
N GLU A 20 10.86 2.38 6.31
CA GLU A 20 10.19 3.64 6.61
C GLU A 20 8.78 3.43 7.12
N THR A 21 8.32 4.35 7.96
CA THR A 21 6.93 4.41 8.40
C THR A 21 6.11 5.15 7.36
N VAL A 22 4.97 4.57 6.99
CA VAL A 22 4.06 5.09 5.98
C VAL A 22 2.63 4.99 6.48
N PHE A 23 1.82 6.03 6.26
CA PHE A 23 0.38 5.95 6.40
C PHE A 23 -0.25 5.98 5.02
N ILE A 24 -1.11 5.00 4.72
CA ILE A 24 -1.86 4.96 3.46
C ILE A 24 -3.34 5.16 3.73
N GLN A 25 -4.03 5.83 2.80
CA GLN A 25 -5.47 6.02 2.85
C GLN A 25 -6.05 6.02 1.43
N SER A 26 -7.10 5.25 1.22
CA SER A 26 -7.95 5.31 0.04
C SER A 26 -8.99 6.41 0.21
N ARG A 27 -9.02 7.40 -0.68
CA ARG A 27 -10.03 8.46 -0.69
C ARG A 27 -11.39 8.00 -1.23
N ALA A 28 -11.40 6.90 -1.96
CA ALA A 28 -12.58 6.20 -2.45
C ALA A 28 -12.24 4.72 -2.64
N GLY A 29 -13.22 3.83 -2.48
CA GLY A 29 -13.05 2.40 -2.68
C GLY A 29 -12.15 1.71 -1.63
N ASN A 30 -11.79 0.46 -1.93
CA ASN A 30 -10.99 -0.39 -1.07
C ASN A 30 -9.75 -0.89 -1.81
N ILE A 31 -8.68 -1.12 -1.06
CA ILE A 31 -7.40 -1.59 -1.59
C ILE A 31 -7.07 -2.98 -1.04
N ALA A 32 -6.48 -3.83 -1.88
CA ALA A 32 -5.86 -5.06 -1.44
C ALA A 32 -4.48 -4.75 -0.90
N LEU A 33 -4.10 -5.36 0.22
CA LEU A 33 -2.84 -5.12 0.91
C LEU A 33 -2.25 -6.45 1.39
N CYS A 34 -0.95 -6.66 1.14
CA CYS A 34 -0.19 -7.75 1.73
C CYS A 34 1.22 -7.30 2.12
N ASP A 35 1.79 -7.98 3.11
CA ASP A 35 3.21 -7.86 3.49
C ASP A 35 4.01 -8.98 2.81
N SER A 36 5.02 -8.63 2.02
CA SER A 36 5.86 -9.59 1.32
C SER A 36 7.22 -9.00 0.96
N GLN A 37 8.29 -9.73 1.24
CA GLN A 37 9.66 -9.33 0.86
C GLN A 37 9.93 -9.44 -0.65
N THR A 38 9.09 -10.17 -1.39
CA THR A 38 9.18 -10.33 -2.84
C THR A 38 7.89 -9.88 -3.51
N ALA A 39 7.96 -9.54 -4.81
CA ALA A 39 6.78 -9.21 -5.60
C ALA A 39 5.71 -10.33 -5.46
N PRO A 40 4.48 -10.01 -5.03
CA PRO A 40 3.43 -11.00 -4.90
C PRO A 40 2.88 -11.46 -6.24
N ASP A 41 2.22 -12.61 -6.24
CA ASP A 41 1.49 -13.16 -7.38
C ASP A 41 -0.03 -13.11 -7.15
N ASP A 42 -0.81 -13.65 -8.11
CA ASP A 42 -2.27 -13.67 -8.04
C ASP A 42 -2.83 -14.61 -6.96
N SER A 43 -2.03 -15.55 -6.47
CA SER A 43 -2.43 -16.48 -5.41
C SER A 43 -2.12 -15.97 -4.00
N THR A 44 -1.39 -14.85 -3.90
CA THR A 44 -0.93 -14.31 -2.63
C THR A 44 -2.14 -13.87 -1.78
N PRO A 45 -2.24 -14.32 -0.51
CA PRO A 45 -3.30 -13.87 0.39
C PRO A 45 -3.13 -12.38 0.73
N PHE A 46 -4.25 -11.67 0.80
CA PHE A 46 -4.27 -10.25 1.11
C PHE A 46 -5.45 -9.89 2.02
N ILE A 47 -5.34 -8.73 2.66
CA ILE A 47 -6.46 -8.09 3.36
C ILE A 47 -7.00 -6.94 2.53
N VAL A 48 -8.25 -6.57 2.78
CA VAL A 48 -8.91 -5.43 2.14
C VAL A 48 -9.07 -4.33 3.17
N VAL A 49 -8.52 -3.15 2.87
CA VAL A 49 -8.51 -2.00 3.80
C VAL A 49 -8.91 -0.71 3.10
N THR A 50 -9.27 0.30 3.87
CA THR A 50 -9.41 1.69 3.40
C THR A 50 -8.23 2.55 3.85
N GLU A 51 -7.53 2.17 4.91
CA GLU A 51 -6.33 2.85 5.42
C GLU A 51 -5.49 1.89 6.26
N ALA A 52 -4.20 2.20 6.40
CA ALA A 52 -3.29 1.45 7.26
C ALA A 52 -2.12 2.32 7.70
N ASN A 53 -1.71 2.19 8.97
CA ASN A 53 -0.42 2.67 9.44
C ASN A 53 0.60 1.53 9.36
N ILE A 54 1.65 1.74 8.58
CA ILE A 54 2.66 0.74 8.23
C ILE A 54 3.97 1.17 8.88
N CYS A 55 4.54 0.28 9.69
CA CYS A 55 5.81 0.50 10.36
C CYS A 55 6.86 -0.51 9.86
N PRO A 56 8.15 -0.16 9.90
CA PRO A 56 9.23 -1.14 9.79
C PRO A 56 9.01 -2.37 10.70
N PRO A 57 9.32 -3.59 10.24
CA PRO A 57 10.00 -3.95 8.99
C PRO A 57 9.07 -4.33 7.83
N ALA A 58 7.79 -3.93 7.86
CA ALA A 58 6.80 -4.41 6.90
C ALA A 58 7.07 -3.95 5.46
N CYS A 59 7.06 -4.88 4.51
CA CYS A 59 7.27 -4.66 3.09
C CYS A 59 5.92 -4.74 2.38
N ILE A 60 5.24 -3.59 2.27
CA ILE A 60 3.84 -3.57 1.84
C ILE A 60 3.70 -3.43 0.34
N TRP A 61 2.85 -4.29 -0.22
CA TRP A 61 2.36 -4.24 -1.58
C TRP A 61 0.86 -4.00 -1.58
N VAL A 62 0.40 -3.23 -2.56
CA VAL A 62 -1.02 -2.94 -2.74
C VAL A 62 -1.42 -3.12 -4.19
N LYS A 63 -2.70 -3.42 -4.41
CA LYS A 63 -3.33 -3.35 -5.72
C LYS A 63 -4.78 -2.91 -5.61
N GLU A 64 -5.36 -2.55 -6.75
CA GLU A 64 -6.76 -2.24 -6.87
C GLU A 64 -7.64 -3.44 -6.45
N PHE A 65 -8.67 -3.19 -5.65
CA PHE A 65 -9.66 -4.21 -5.28
C PHE A 65 -11.08 -3.82 -5.71
N PHE A 66 -11.51 -2.57 -5.45
CA PHE A 66 -12.83 -2.10 -5.86
C PHE A 66 -12.81 -0.64 -6.30
N THR A 67 -13.19 -0.37 -7.56
CA THR A 67 -13.13 0.98 -8.13
C THR A 67 -14.23 1.92 -7.62
N PRO A 68 -13.94 3.23 -7.56
CA PRO A 68 -12.65 3.87 -7.83
C PRO A 68 -11.67 3.69 -6.65
N CYS A 69 -10.38 3.50 -6.93
CA CYS A 69 -9.32 3.41 -5.92
C CYS A 69 -8.37 4.61 -6.02
N GLU A 70 -8.56 5.61 -5.17
CA GLU A 70 -7.67 6.77 -5.09
C GLU A 70 -6.78 6.68 -3.85
N LEU A 71 -5.59 6.08 -3.99
CA LEU A 71 -4.66 5.91 -2.88
C LEU A 71 -3.84 7.18 -2.66
N VAL A 72 -3.78 7.62 -1.41
CA VAL A 72 -2.86 8.64 -0.92
C VAL A 72 -1.88 7.98 0.05
N VAL A 73 -0.61 8.32 -0.10
CA VAL A 73 0.49 7.80 0.71
C VAL A 73 1.17 8.96 1.42
N LEU A 74 1.26 8.88 2.75
CA LEU A 74 1.97 9.80 3.60
C LEU A 74 3.23 9.13 4.14
N ARG A 75 4.40 9.59 3.69
CA ARG A 75 5.69 9.07 4.14
C ARG A 75 6.24 9.94 5.26
N PHE A 76 6.48 9.32 6.41
CA PHE A 76 7.24 9.94 7.48
C PHE A 76 8.72 9.80 7.10
N GLY A 77 9.46 10.92 7.08
CA GLY A 77 10.81 10.94 6.47
C GLY A 77 11.72 9.86 7.04
N ALA A 78 12.54 9.25 6.17
CA ALA A 78 13.57 8.31 6.59
C ALA A 78 14.46 8.96 7.66
N SER A 79 14.54 8.32 8.82
CA SER A 79 15.51 8.65 9.87
C SER A 79 16.92 8.26 9.43
#